data_AF-A0A7V1PTS9-F1
#
_entry.id   AF-A0A7V1PTS9-F1
#
_cell.length_a   1.000
_cell.length_b   1.000
_cell.length_c   1.000
_cell.angle_alpha   90.00
_cell.angle_beta   90.00
_cell.angle_gamma   90.00
#
_symmetry.space_group_name_H-M   'P 1'
#
loop_
_entity.id
_entity.type
_entity.pdbx_description
1 polymer ?
#
loop_
_entity_poly.entity_id
_entity_poly.type
_entity_poly.pdbx_seq_one_letter_code
_entity_poly.pdbx_strand_id
1 'polypeptide(L)'
;MGCWSYPVACVYYIRYILSNFNREGTIMARPSKMRGISRIDSKNTHGWYVRVYANGGVFCSKLYSDRLYGGKDKALESAIKYRDHNQEVADKYKRQGRNPNRKPLYKRAPKNNTTGQVGVNEVKAILNGREVHYFQATWSENGEPQSKKFYISKKRSREKAMKEAIAYRQKMEKIVLKKFKAYVKEIEKKERDRIRLMNKEKM
;
A
#
# COMPACT_ATOMS: atom_id res chain seq x y z
N MET A 1 23.42 -19.35 -33.83
CA MET A 1 22.36 -18.60 -34.54
C MET A 1 21.05 -19.34 -34.29
N GLY A 2 20.16 -18.78 -33.48
CA GLY A 2 18.89 -19.42 -33.11
C GLY A 2 17.75 -18.44 -33.31
N CYS A 3 17.01 -18.64 -34.39
CA CYS A 3 15.81 -17.90 -34.75
C CYS A 3 14.65 -18.42 -33.90
N TRP A 4 13.98 -17.54 -33.14
CA TRP A 4 12.67 -17.82 -32.56
C TRP A 4 11.69 -16.76 -33.05
N SER A 5 10.80 -17.23 -33.91
CA SER A 5 9.62 -16.54 -34.43
C SER A 5 8.56 -16.40 -33.34
N TYR A 6 7.98 -15.20 -33.20
CA TYR A 6 6.64 -15.02 -32.64
C TYR A 6 5.91 -13.94 -33.46
N PRO A 7 4.99 -14.33 -34.36
CA PRO A 7 4.04 -13.42 -34.97
C PRO A 7 2.85 -13.18 -34.02
N VAL A 8 1.99 -12.24 -34.38
CA VAL A 8 0.68 -11.92 -33.79
C VAL A 8 0.66 -10.94 -32.59
N ALA A 9 1.29 -9.77 -32.75
CA ALA A 9 1.04 -8.59 -31.89
C ALA A 9 0.34 -7.43 -32.63
N CYS A 10 -0.21 -7.66 -33.83
CA CYS A 10 -0.63 -6.56 -34.72
C CYS A 10 -2.14 -6.24 -34.73
N VAL A 11 -3.00 -7.07 -34.12
CA VAL A 11 -4.47 -6.87 -34.26
C VAL A 11 -5.14 -6.23 -33.03
N TYR A 12 -4.43 -6.09 -31.90
CA TYR A 12 -4.97 -5.44 -30.70
C TYR A 12 -4.70 -3.93 -30.62
N TYR A 13 -4.07 -3.32 -31.64
CA TYR A 13 -3.82 -1.88 -31.64
C TYR A 13 -5.02 -1.05 -32.12
N ILE A 14 -5.95 -1.65 -32.88
CA ILE A 14 -7.09 -0.93 -33.48
C ILE A 14 -8.32 -0.84 -32.56
N ARG A 15 -8.39 -1.63 -31.47
CA ARG A 15 -9.44 -1.45 -30.44
C ARG A 15 -9.12 -0.36 -29.40
N TYR A 16 -7.96 0.30 -29.49
CA TYR A 16 -7.49 1.23 -28.47
C TYR A 16 -8.15 2.63 -28.50
N ILE A 17 -8.92 2.97 -29.54
CA ILE A 17 -9.60 4.27 -29.62
C ILE A 17 -11.04 4.22 -29.06
N LEU A 18 -11.63 3.04 -28.85
CA LEU A 18 -13.08 2.93 -28.56
C LEU A 18 -13.46 2.17 -27.27
N SER A 19 -12.54 1.89 -26.35
CA SER A 19 -12.87 1.09 -25.15
C SER A 19 -12.75 1.84 -23.81
N ASN A 20 -13.00 3.16 -23.80
CA ASN A 20 -13.10 3.96 -22.56
C ASN A 20 -14.49 4.57 -22.35
N PHE A 21 -15.55 3.85 -22.74
CA PHE A 21 -16.93 4.21 -22.38
C PHE A 21 -17.43 3.22 -21.33
N ASN A 22 -17.60 3.70 -20.10
CA ASN A 22 -18.55 3.09 -19.16
C ASN A 22 -19.93 3.71 -19.42
N ARG A 23 -21.02 2.98 -19.13
CA ARG A 23 -22.42 3.38 -19.45
C ARG A 23 -22.92 4.68 -18.78
N GLU A 24 -22.10 5.33 -17.96
CA GLU A 24 -22.48 6.48 -17.11
C GLU A 24 -21.71 7.77 -17.41
N GLY A 25 -20.92 7.83 -18.51
CA GLY A 25 -20.37 9.09 -19.03
C GLY A 25 -19.38 9.86 -18.13
N THR A 26 -18.92 9.28 -17.02
CA THR A 26 -17.95 9.94 -16.12
C THR A 26 -16.51 9.78 -16.63
N ILE A 27 -15.82 10.90 -16.87
CA ILE A 27 -14.39 10.92 -17.21
C ILE A 27 -13.61 10.56 -15.93
N MET A 28 -13.17 9.30 -15.81
CA MET A 28 -12.18 8.94 -14.79
C MET A 28 -10.92 9.75 -15.06
N ALA A 29 -10.57 10.68 -14.16
CA ALA A 29 -9.36 11.50 -14.28
C ALA A 29 -8.16 10.57 -14.51
N ARG A 30 -7.50 10.69 -15.68
CA ARG A 30 -6.31 9.89 -15.98
C ARG A 30 -5.28 10.15 -14.87
N PRO A 31 -4.76 9.10 -14.21
CA PRO A 31 -3.70 9.31 -13.23
C PRO A 31 -2.56 10.07 -13.90
N SER A 32 -2.01 11.07 -13.20
CA SER A 32 -0.90 11.88 -13.74
C SER A 32 0.17 10.98 -14.35
N LYS A 33 0.79 11.39 -15.46
CA LYS A 33 1.77 10.57 -16.20
C LYS A 33 2.92 10.03 -15.34
N MET A 34 3.18 10.64 -14.19
CA MET A 34 4.25 10.25 -13.25
C MET A 34 3.74 9.59 -11.96
N ARG A 35 2.43 9.34 -11.81
CA ARG A 35 1.89 8.71 -10.59
C ARG A 35 2.54 7.35 -10.40
N GLY A 36 3.13 7.12 -9.22
CA GLY A 36 3.81 5.88 -8.90
C GLY A 36 5.15 5.68 -9.61
N ILE A 37 5.66 6.67 -10.34
CA ILE A 37 6.98 6.62 -11.00
C ILE A 37 7.87 7.69 -10.39
N SER A 38 9.04 7.30 -9.89
CA SER A 38 10.00 8.22 -9.27
C SER A 38 11.37 8.01 -9.87
N ARG A 39 12.11 9.10 -10.10
CA ARG A 39 13.50 9.03 -10.53
C ARG A 39 14.38 8.64 -9.35
N ILE A 40 15.26 7.66 -9.54
CA ILE A 40 16.38 7.39 -8.66
C ILE A 40 17.64 7.85 -9.38
N ASP A 41 18.34 8.77 -8.73
CA ASP A 41 19.59 9.33 -9.21
C ASP A 41 20.61 9.31 -8.07
N SER A 42 21.35 8.22 -7.97
CA SER A 42 22.40 8.03 -6.97
C SER A 42 23.72 7.70 -7.66
N LYS A 43 24.85 7.83 -6.95
CA LYS A 43 26.20 7.66 -7.53
C LYS A 43 26.38 6.42 -8.42
N ASN A 44 25.72 5.32 -8.07
CA ASN A 44 25.86 4.03 -8.77
C ASN A 44 24.54 3.52 -9.37
N THR A 45 23.43 4.24 -9.21
CA THR A 45 22.11 3.75 -9.65
C THR A 45 21.29 4.88 -10.22
N HIS A 46 21.07 4.77 -11.52
CA HIS A 46 20.30 5.70 -12.33
C HIS A 46 19.13 4.94 -12.95
N GLY A 47 17.90 5.33 -12.64
CA GLY A 47 16.75 4.64 -13.20
C GLY A 47 15.42 5.17 -12.72
N TRP A 48 14.35 4.59 -13.26
CA TRP A 48 12.98 4.90 -12.88
C TRP A 48 12.41 3.81 -11.99
N TYR A 49 12.05 4.19 -10.77
CA TYR A 49 11.44 3.30 -9.80
C TYR A 49 9.91 3.39 -9.90
N VAL A 50 9.30 2.27 -10.26
CA VAL A 50 7.86 2.16 -10.44
C VAL A 50 7.25 1.45 -9.24
N ARG A 51 6.14 1.99 -8.73
CA ARG A 51 5.30 1.41 -7.69
C ARG A 51 3.85 1.50 -8.14
N VAL A 52 3.22 0.35 -8.31
CA VAL A 52 1.77 0.25 -8.53
C VAL A 52 1.12 0.03 -7.17
N TYR A 53 0.05 0.76 -6.87
CA TYR A 53 -0.64 0.66 -5.59
C TYR A 53 -2.01 0.00 -5.79
N ALA A 54 -2.34 -0.94 -4.90
CA ALA A 54 -3.64 -1.58 -4.86
C ALA A 54 -4.02 -1.93 -3.41
N ASN A 55 -5.23 -1.54 -3.01
CA ASN A 55 -5.86 -1.85 -1.72
C ASN A 55 -4.92 -1.73 -0.51
N GLY A 56 -4.54 -0.48 -0.21
CA GLY A 56 -3.80 -0.11 0.99
C GLY A 56 -2.31 -0.45 0.97
N GLY A 57 -1.73 -0.80 -0.19
CA GLY A 57 -0.29 -1.07 -0.29
C GLY A 57 0.25 -1.15 -1.70
N VAL A 58 1.56 -1.39 -1.79
CA VAL A 58 2.26 -1.63 -3.07
C VAL A 58 1.86 -3.01 -3.62
N PHE A 59 1.32 -3.02 -4.83
CA PHE A 59 0.98 -4.21 -5.60
C PHE A 59 2.22 -4.86 -6.20
N CYS A 60 2.98 -4.08 -6.96
CA CYS A 60 4.27 -4.47 -7.47
C CYS A 60 5.18 -3.25 -7.52
N SER A 61 6.48 -3.51 -7.51
CA SER A 61 7.49 -2.47 -7.71
C SER A 61 8.65 -3.01 -8.52
N LYS A 62 9.19 -2.17 -9.41
CA LYS A 62 10.34 -2.53 -10.24
C LYS A 62 11.17 -1.29 -10.55
N LEU A 63 12.49 -1.46 -10.59
CA LEU A 63 13.43 -0.44 -11.04
C LEU A 63 13.80 -0.69 -12.50
N TYR A 64 13.69 0.36 -13.32
CA TYR A 64 14.12 0.39 -14.71
C TYR A 64 15.42 1.19 -14.81
N SER A 65 16.55 0.50 -14.83
CA SER A 65 17.89 1.11 -14.89
C SER A 65 18.15 1.71 -16.28
N ASP A 66 18.70 2.93 -16.33
CA ASP A 66 19.03 3.58 -17.60
C ASP A 66 20.02 2.76 -18.41
N ARG A 67 21.00 2.14 -17.74
CA ARG A 67 22.03 1.33 -18.41
C ARG A 67 21.44 0.09 -19.08
N LEU A 68 20.46 -0.55 -18.45
CA LEU A 68 19.84 -1.77 -18.98
C LEU A 68 18.79 -1.50 -20.05
N TYR A 69 18.13 -0.34 -19.99
CA TYR A 69 17.00 -0.02 -20.87
C TYR A 69 17.36 1.00 -21.96
N GLY A 70 18.64 1.34 -22.14
CA GLY A 70 19.11 2.15 -23.26
C GLY A 70 18.95 3.67 -23.07
N GLY A 71 19.11 4.14 -21.83
CA GLY A 71 19.07 5.55 -21.46
C GLY A 71 17.81 5.96 -20.70
N LYS A 72 17.82 7.20 -20.22
CA LYS A 72 16.78 7.77 -19.35
C LYS A 72 15.38 7.70 -19.98
N ASP A 73 15.25 8.01 -21.27
CA ASP A 73 13.95 8.12 -21.92
C ASP A 73 13.34 6.74 -22.22
N LYS A 74 14.15 5.81 -22.74
CA LYS A 74 13.71 4.42 -22.98
C LYS A 74 13.38 3.69 -21.68
N ALA A 75 14.12 3.97 -20.61
CA ALA A 75 13.81 3.47 -19.28
C ALA A 75 12.48 4.05 -18.75
N LEU A 76 12.19 5.33 -18.99
CA LEU A 76 10.93 5.97 -18.61
C LEU A 76 9.74 5.36 -19.37
N GLU A 77 9.87 5.17 -20.68
CA GLU A 77 8.82 4.55 -21.50
C GLU A 77 8.51 3.14 -21.02
N SER A 78 9.53 2.34 -20.76
CA SER A 78 9.40 0.98 -20.22
C SER A 78 8.73 0.97 -18.83
N ALA A 79 9.09 1.95 -17.98
CA ALA A 79 8.50 2.13 -16.67
C ALA A 79 7.01 2.48 -16.74
N ILE A 80 6.61 3.35 -17.67
CA ILE A 80 5.21 3.72 -17.93
C ILE A 80 4.41 2.51 -18.37
N LYS A 81 4.88 1.77 -19.39
CA LYS A 81 4.21 0.56 -19.90
C LYS A 81 4.01 -0.48 -18.80
N TYR A 82 5.03 -0.70 -17.98
CA TYR A 82 4.94 -1.62 -16.85
C TYR A 82 3.90 -1.17 -15.82
N ARG A 83 3.89 0.12 -15.46
CA ARG A 83 2.90 0.67 -14.53
C ARG A 83 1.48 0.45 -15.06
N ASP A 84 1.21 0.86 -16.30
CA ASP A 84 -0.15 0.88 -16.84
C ASP A 84 -0.72 -0.54 -16.94
N HIS A 85 0.07 -1.48 -17.45
CA HIS A 85 -0.31 -2.89 -17.47
C HIS A 85 -0.60 -3.44 -16.07
N ASN A 86 0.29 -3.20 -15.10
CA ASN A 86 0.11 -3.72 -13.74
C ASN A 86 -1.02 -3.00 -12.99
N GLN A 87 -1.32 -1.75 -13.32
CA GLN A 87 -2.47 -1.03 -12.79
C GLN A 87 -3.77 -1.65 -13.30
N GLU A 88 -3.87 -1.98 -14.59
CA GLU A 88 -5.02 -2.71 -15.14
C GLU A 88 -5.19 -4.08 -14.50
N VAL A 89 -4.11 -4.83 -14.31
CA VAL A 89 -4.14 -6.10 -13.57
C VAL A 89 -4.60 -5.86 -12.13
N ALA A 90 -4.06 -4.86 -11.44
CA ALA A 90 -4.47 -4.53 -10.08
C ALA A 90 -5.95 -4.13 -9.98
N ASP A 91 -6.46 -3.40 -10.97
CA ASP A 91 -7.85 -2.93 -11.05
C ASP A 91 -8.81 -4.05 -11.44
N LYS A 92 -8.40 -4.98 -12.31
CA LYS A 92 -9.17 -6.16 -12.71
C LYS A 92 -9.26 -7.17 -11.58
N TYR A 93 -8.13 -7.44 -10.94
CA TYR A 93 -8.04 -8.42 -9.86
C TYR A 93 -8.23 -7.79 -8.48
N LYS A 94 -8.81 -6.58 -8.39
CA LYS A 94 -8.97 -5.74 -7.17
C LYS A 94 -8.71 -6.58 -5.95
N ARG A 95 -7.47 -6.60 -5.45
CA ARG A 95 -7.04 -7.60 -4.45
C ARG A 95 -7.96 -7.47 -3.24
N GLN A 96 -9.06 -8.23 -3.14
CA GLN A 96 -10.16 -7.84 -2.25
C GLN A 96 -9.64 -7.85 -0.81
N GLY A 97 -9.52 -6.67 -0.21
CA GLY A 97 -8.98 -6.52 1.14
C GLY A 97 -7.45 -6.48 1.26
N ARG A 98 -6.99 -6.63 2.50
CA ARG A 98 -5.58 -6.53 2.93
C ARG A 98 -4.78 -7.74 2.44
N ASN A 99 -3.49 -7.59 2.11
CA ASN A 99 -2.65 -8.77 1.89
C ASN A 99 -2.55 -9.60 3.21
N PRO A 100 -3.02 -10.86 3.24
CA PRO A 100 -3.03 -11.69 4.44
C PRO A 100 -1.62 -12.03 4.96
N ASN A 101 -0.59 -11.95 4.13
CA ASN A 101 0.80 -12.18 4.54
C ASN A 101 1.42 -10.94 5.21
N ARG A 102 0.82 -9.75 5.06
CA ARG A 102 1.31 -8.52 5.70
C ARG A 102 0.72 -8.35 7.09
N LYS A 103 1.57 -8.51 8.11
CA LYS A 103 1.21 -8.35 9.51
C LYS A 103 0.53 -6.99 9.78
N PRO A 104 -0.51 -6.96 10.63
CA PRO A 104 -1.27 -5.74 10.93
C PRO A 104 -0.52 -4.72 11.79
N LEU A 105 0.48 -5.18 12.54
CA LEU A 105 1.17 -4.39 13.54
C LEU A 105 2.70 -4.56 13.39
N TYR A 106 3.43 -3.50 13.70
CA TYR A 106 4.88 -3.54 13.83
C TYR A 106 5.27 -4.24 15.13
N LYS A 107 6.37 -5.00 15.11
CA LYS A 107 6.88 -5.73 16.28
C LYS A 107 7.85 -4.91 17.14
N ARG A 108 8.51 -3.92 16.55
CA ARG A 108 9.58 -3.14 17.18
C ARG A 108 9.27 -1.67 17.07
N ALA A 109 9.54 -0.92 18.15
CA ALA A 109 9.42 0.52 18.12
C ALA A 109 10.53 1.10 17.22
N PRO A 110 10.25 2.20 16.48
CA PRO A 110 11.29 2.87 15.73
C PRO A 110 12.30 3.51 16.69
N LYS A 111 13.57 3.63 16.29
CA LYS A 111 14.67 4.09 17.14
C LYS A 111 14.45 5.50 17.73
N ASN A 112 13.68 6.32 17.04
CA ASN A 112 13.35 7.68 17.44
C ASN A 112 12.12 7.79 18.37
N ASN A 113 11.50 6.67 18.76
CA ASN A 113 10.38 6.70 19.69
C ASN A 113 10.86 6.70 21.14
N THR A 114 10.74 7.85 21.79
CA THR A 114 11.14 8.07 23.19
C THR A 114 10.29 7.28 24.19
N THR A 115 9.09 6.83 23.83
CA THR A 115 8.19 6.12 24.75
C THR A 115 8.49 4.62 24.86
N GLY A 116 9.28 4.07 23.94
CA GLY A 116 9.57 2.62 23.86
C GLY A 116 8.41 1.74 23.40
N GLN A 117 7.17 2.22 23.43
CA GLN A 117 6.00 1.43 23.04
C GLN A 117 5.62 1.65 21.56
N VAL A 118 5.50 0.57 20.79
CA VAL A 118 5.09 0.64 19.37
C VAL A 118 3.75 1.37 19.22
N GLY A 119 3.73 2.41 18.39
CA GLY A 119 2.52 3.16 18.06
C GLY A 119 2.03 4.09 19.17
N VAL A 120 2.83 4.32 20.21
CA VAL A 120 2.65 5.42 21.15
C VAL A 120 3.78 6.41 20.95
N ASN A 121 3.44 7.68 20.77
CA ASN A 121 4.41 8.76 20.61
C ASN A 121 4.12 9.88 21.60
N GLU A 122 5.16 10.51 22.12
CA GLU A 122 5.06 11.75 22.89
C GLU A 122 5.21 12.93 21.93
N VAL A 123 4.29 13.89 21.99
CA VAL A 123 4.27 15.06 21.10
C VAL A 123 4.22 16.32 21.94
N LYS A 124 5.20 17.19 21.72
CA LYS A 124 5.20 18.59 22.15
C LYS A 124 5.12 19.45 20.89
N ALA A 125 4.07 20.26 20.77
CA ALA A 125 3.84 21.07 19.59
C ALA A 125 3.20 22.41 19.98
N ILE A 126 3.27 23.39 19.08
CA ILE A 126 2.51 24.64 19.21
C ILE A 126 1.29 24.52 18.30
N LEU A 127 0.09 24.56 18.89
CA LEU A 127 -1.18 24.51 18.16
C LEU A 127 -1.97 25.79 18.45
N ASN A 128 -2.30 26.54 17.40
CA ASN A 128 -3.04 27.81 17.51
C ASN A 128 -2.39 28.78 18.52
N GLY A 129 -1.06 28.88 18.48
CA GLY A 129 -0.27 29.74 19.39
C GLY A 129 -0.12 29.21 20.82
N ARG A 130 -0.60 28.00 21.14
CA ARG A 130 -0.51 27.41 22.49
C ARG A 130 0.37 26.17 22.48
N GLU A 131 1.25 26.04 23.48
CA GLU A 131 2.01 24.81 23.67
C GLU A 131 1.06 23.68 24.11
N VAL A 132 1.07 22.59 23.34
CA VAL A 132 0.31 21.38 23.63
C VAL A 132 1.26 20.21 23.82
N HIS A 133 1.05 19.48 24.90
CA HIS A 133 1.81 18.29 25.25
C HIS A 133 0.86 17.11 25.42
N TYR A 134 1.03 16.07 24.59
CA TYR A 134 0.15 14.90 24.61
C TYR A 134 0.88 13.62 24.21
N PHE A 135 0.34 12.49 24.65
CA PHE A 135 0.66 11.18 24.08
C PHE A 135 -0.35 10.83 23.00
N GLN A 136 0.10 10.24 21.90
CA GLN A 136 -0.78 9.78 20.83
C GLN A 136 -0.62 8.27 20.65
N ALA A 137 -1.72 7.55 20.77
CA ALA A 137 -1.82 6.16 20.36
C ALA A 137 -2.33 6.11 18.91
N THR A 138 -1.52 5.62 17.99
CA THR A 138 -1.92 5.38 16.60
C THR A 138 -2.26 3.91 16.40
N TRP A 139 -3.02 3.55 15.39
CA TRP A 139 -3.18 2.18 14.88
C TRP A 139 -3.68 2.24 13.45
N SER A 140 -3.80 1.10 12.78
CA SER A 140 -4.39 1.05 11.44
C SER A 140 -5.52 0.05 11.40
N GLU A 141 -6.66 0.49 10.89
CA GLU A 141 -7.86 -0.31 10.73
C GLU A 141 -8.26 -0.25 9.25
N ASN A 142 -8.43 -1.41 8.61
CA ASN A 142 -8.76 -1.51 7.17
C ASN A 142 -7.84 -0.75 6.20
N GLY A 143 -6.61 -0.43 6.62
CA GLY A 143 -5.65 0.33 5.82
C GLY A 143 -5.67 1.83 6.09
N GLU A 144 -6.60 2.32 6.92
CA GLU A 144 -6.68 3.71 7.32
C GLU A 144 -5.94 3.94 8.65
N PRO A 145 -5.08 4.96 8.73
CA PRO A 145 -4.43 5.34 9.98
C PRO A 145 -5.44 6.00 10.92
N GLN A 146 -5.55 5.47 12.13
CA GLN A 146 -6.39 5.98 13.20
C GLN A 146 -5.51 6.43 14.35
N SER A 147 -5.98 7.42 15.12
CA SER A 147 -5.24 7.88 16.29
C SER A 147 -6.12 8.45 17.39
N LYS A 148 -5.65 8.34 18.64
CA LYS A 148 -6.27 8.95 19.81
C LYS A 148 -5.21 9.71 20.61
N LYS A 149 -5.54 10.95 20.97
CA LYS A 149 -4.65 11.85 21.73
C LYS A 149 -5.02 11.86 23.21
N PHE A 150 -4.01 11.89 24.07
CA PHE A 150 -4.09 11.94 25.52
C PHE A 150 -3.29 13.14 26.02
N TYR A 151 -3.98 14.26 26.19
CA TYR A 151 -3.37 15.52 26.62
C TYR A 151 -2.93 15.48 28.08
N ILE A 152 -1.75 16.04 28.32
CA ILE A 152 -1.25 16.37 29.65
C ILE A 152 -1.89 17.69 30.06
N SER A 153 -2.39 17.73 31.28
CA SER A 153 -3.11 18.89 31.81
C SER A 153 -2.91 18.98 33.32
N LYS A 154 -3.38 20.06 33.94
CA LYS A 154 -3.33 20.21 35.40
C LYS A 154 -3.95 19.02 36.16
N LYS A 155 -4.95 18.35 35.57
CA LYS A 155 -5.65 17.19 36.17
C LYS A 155 -5.03 15.83 35.81
N ARG A 156 -4.14 15.78 34.82
CA ARG A 156 -3.56 14.53 34.29
C ARG A 156 -2.05 14.69 34.12
N SER A 157 -1.29 14.03 34.99
CA SER A 157 0.17 13.97 34.91
C SER A 157 0.67 13.27 33.64
N ARG A 158 1.93 13.53 33.29
CA ARG A 158 2.62 12.90 32.15
C ARG A 158 2.53 11.37 32.23
N GLU A 159 2.84 10.79 33.38
CA GLU A 159 2.80 9.34 33.60
C GLU A 159 1.40 8.76 33.40
N LYS A 160 0.37 9.44 33.93
CA LYS A 160 -1.01 9.00 33.78
C LYS A 160 -1.45 9.04 32.31
N ALA A 161 -1.10 10.11 31.58
CA ALA A 161 -1.37 10.22 30.16
C ALA A 161 -0.66 9.14 29.33
N MET A 162 0.60 8.84 29.66
CA MET A 162 1.36 7.76 29.03
C MET A 162 0.72 6.39 29.28
N LYS A 163 0.37 6.09 30.53
CA LYS A 163 -0.26 4.81 30.92
C LYS A 163 -1.61 4.62 30.21
N GLU A 164 -2.44 5.67 30.15
CA GLU A 164 -3.71 5.65 29.42
C GLU A 164 -3.50 5.42 27.91
N ALA A 165 -2.51 6.06 27.30
CA ALA A 165 -2.20 5.88 25.88
C ALA A 165 -1.71 4.46 25.57
N ILE A 166 -0.84 3.88 26.42
CA ILE A 166 -0.34 2.51 26.28
C ILE A 166 -1.49 1.51 26.43
N ALA A 167 -2.31 1.65 27.46
CA ALA A 167 -3.46 0.77 27.69
C ALA A 167 -4.45 0.82 26.52
N TYR A 168 -4.71 2.02 25.98
CA TYR A 168 -5.57 2.19 24.82
C TYR A 168 -4.97 1.57 23.56
N ARG A 169 -3.66 1.77 23.30
CA ARG A 169 -2.95 1.13 22.20
C ARG A 169 -3.06 -0.39 22.28
N GLN A 170 -2.78 -0.99 23.44
CA GLN A 170 -2.89 -2.44 23.65
C GLN A 170 -4.32 -2.97 23.41
N LYS A 171 -5.34 -2.21 23.83
CA LYS A 171 -6.75 -2.55 23.55
C LYS A 171 -7.01 -2.58 22.05
N MET A 172 -6.57 -1.56 21.30
CA MET A 172 -6.75 -1.50 19.85
C MET A 172 -5.95 -2.58 19.12
N GLU A 173 -4.74 -2.92 19.58
CA GLU A 173 -3.96 -4.02 19.03
C GLU A 173 -4.69 -5.35 19.12
N LYS A 174 -5.31 -5.66 20.27
CA LYS A 174 -6.13 -6.87 20.43
C LYS A 174 -7.29 -6.92 19.45
N ILE A 175 -7.99 -5.79 19.25
CA ILE A 175 -9.11 -5.69 18.31
C ILE A 175 -8.63 -5.91 16.87
N VAL A 176 -7.57 -5.21 16.47
CA VAL A 176 -6.97 -5.32 15.13
C VAL A 176 -6.50 -6.76 14.86
N LEU A 177 -5.85 -7.40 15.83
CA LEU A 177 -5.41 -8.79 15.70
C LEU A 177 -6.59 -9.76 15.58
N LYS A 178 -7.67 -9.57 16.35
CA LYS A 178 -8.88 -10.40 16.26
C LYS A 178 -9.51 -10.28 14.86
N LYS A 179 -9.69 -9.06 14.36
CA LYS A 179 -10.22 -8.80 13.01
C LYS A 179 -9.33 -9.41 11.92
N PHE A 180 -8.01 -9.26 12.06
CA PHE A 180 -7.06 -9.82 11.11
C PHE A 180 -7.09 -11.36 11.06
N LYS A 181 -7.19 -12.04 12.21
CA LYS A 181 -7.33 -13.50 12.25
C LYS A 181 -8.62 -13.98 11.56
N ALA A 182 -9.74 -13.30 11.80
CA ALA A 182 -11.00 -13.61 11.13
C ALA A 182 -10.88 -13.44 9.60
N TYR A 183 -10.30 -12.32 9.16
CA TYR A 183 -10.05 -12.05 7.75
C TYR A 183 -9.20 -13.13 7.07
N VAL A 184 -8.08 -13.54 7.69
CA VAL A 184 -7.22 -14.60 7.12
C VAL A 184 -7.99 -15.91 6.98
N LYS A 185 -8.77 -16.31 7.99
CA LYS A 185 -9.58 -17.53 7.96
C LYS A 185 -10.63 -17.51 6.84
N GLU A 186 -11.24 -16.35 6.57
CA GLU A 186 -12.19 -16.17 5.47
C GLU A 186 -11.52 -16.33 4.10
N ILE A 187 -10.32 -15.75 3.93
CA ILE A 187 -9.54 -15.88 2.68
C ILE A 187 -9.15 -17.35 2.45
N GLU A 188 -8.63 -18.03 3.47
CA GLU A 188 -8.30 -19.46 3.39
C GLU A 188 -9.51 -20.34 3.08
N LYS A 189 -10.70 -19.98 3.57
CA LYS A 189 -11.95 -20.66 3.23
C LYS A 189 -12.29 -20.46 1.74
N LYS A 190 -12.29 -19.21 1.26
CA LYS A 190 -12.58 -18.88 -0.15
C LYS A 190 -11.62 -19.59 -1.11
N GLU A 191 -10.33 -19.66 -0.77
CA GLU A 191 -9.35 -20.35 -1.61
C GLU A 191 -9.58 -21.87 -1.64
N ARG A 192 -9.91 -22.48 -0.49
CA ARG A 192 -10.29 -23.90 -0.45
C ARG A 192 -11.54 -24.20 -1.28
N ASP A 193 -12.56 -23.36 -1.17
CA ASP A 193 -13.81 -23.50 -1.93
C ASP A 193 -13.56 -23.35 -3.45
N ARG A 194 -12.69 -22.41 -3.84
CA ARG A 194 -12.25 -22.22 -5.23
C ARG A 194 -11.51 -23.44 -5.77
N ILE A 195 -10.56 -23.99 -5.01
CA ILE A 195 -9.82 -25.21 -5.40
C ILE A 195 -10.78 -26.39 -5.58
N ARG A 196 -11.73 -26.55 -4.65
CA ARG A 196 -12.76 -27.59 -4.74
C ARG A 196 -13.61 -27.43 -6.01
N LEU A 197 -14.03 -26.22 -6.34
CA LEU A 197 -14.81 -25.95 -7.55
C LEU A 197 -14.01 -26.28 -8.82
N MET A 198 -12.75 -25.83 -8.90
CA MET A 198 -11.87 -26.12 -10.03
C MET A 198 -11.62 -27.62 -10.22
N ASN A 199 -11.52 -28.39 -9.14
CA ASN A 199 -11.35 -29.84 -9.23
C ASN A 199 -12.63 -30.54 -9.69
N LYS A 200 -13.80 -29.99 -9.37
CA LYS A 200 -15.10 -30.50 -9.83
C LYS A 200 -15.32 -30.24 -11.32
N GLU A 201 -14.87 -29.11 -11.85
CA GLU A 201 -14.98 -28.76 -13.27
C GLU A 201 -14.03 -29.57 -14.19
N LYS A 202 -13.04 -30.24 -13.61
CA LYS A 202 -12.07 -31.08 -14.34
C LYS A 202 -12.46 -32.56 -14.43
N MET A 203 -13.52 -32.96 -13.71
CA MET A 203 -14.10 -34.30 -13.71
C MET A 203 -15.32 -34.34 -14.62
#